data_AF-A0A938B4H5-F1
#
_entry.id   AF-A0A938B4H5-F1
#
_cell.length_a   1.000
_cell.length_b   1.000
_cell.length_c   1.000
_cell.angle_alpha   90.00
_cell.angle_beta   90.00
_cell.angle_gamma   90.00
#
_symmetry.space_group_name_H-M   'P 1'
#
loop_
_entity.id
_entity.type
_entity.pdbx_description
1 polymer ?
#
loop_
_entity_poly.entity_id
_entity_poly.type
_entity_poly.pdbx_seq_one_letter_code
_entity_poly.pdbx_strand_id
1 'polypeptide(L)'
;SLCIFRPTCGDVPVVEHNGDFYSCDHFVTPEHRVGNIRETPLLTLIESPAQHAFGQAKRDTLPRYCQECEVKVMCNGGCPKDRVIQTPDGEPGLNFLCAGYKRFFTYCRPYMVQLGALRRAGQPPQQLMQMLRAAEVKVRVQAGRNDPCPCGSGRKYKRCCLSA
;
A
#
# COMPACT_ATOMS: atom_id res chain seq x y z
N SER A 1 0.05 10.65 5.08
CA SER A 1 0.08 9.29 4.49
C SER A 1 -0.56 8.32 5.47
N LEU A 2 -1.22 7.25 5.00
CA LEU A 2 -1.87 6.25 5.87
C LEU A 2 -0.83 5.38 6.60
N CYS A 3 -1.04 5.10 7.89
CA CYS A 3 -0.12 4.33 8.73
C CYS A 3 0.33 3.01 8.07
N ILE A 4 -0.61 2.27 7.48
CA ILE A 4 -0.35 0.98 6.81
C ILE A 4 0.65 1.07 5.64
N PHE A 5 0.75 2.21 4.96
CA PHE A 5 1.63 2.40 3.79
C PHE A 5 2.87 3.26 4.08
N ARG A 6 3.03 3.77 5.30
CA ARG A 6 4.26 4.47 5.72
C ARG A 6 5.41 3.49 5.97
N PRO A 7 6.69 3.89 5.87
CA PRO A 7 7.82 3.02 6.22
C PRO A 7 7.78 2.53 7.67
N THR A 8 7.42 3.41 8.60
CA THR A 8 7.28 3.13 10.04
C THR A 8 5.83 3.36 10.51
N CYS A 9 5.50 2.87 11.71
CA CYS A 9 4.23 3.12 12.40
C CYS A 9 4.46 3.64 13.83
N GLY A 10 3.44 3.59 14.69
CA GLY A 10 3.56 3.98 16.10
C GLY A 10 3.23 5.44 16.42
N ASP A 11 2.80 6.25 15.44
CA ASP A 11 2.43 7.65 15.72
C ASP A 11 0.97 7.83 16.17
N VAL A 12 0.20 6.75 16.24
CA VAL A 12 -1.23 6.75 16.60
C VAL A 12 -1.43 5.77 17.77
N PRO A 13 -1.04 6.18 19.00
CA PRO A 13 -1.21 5.35 20.17
C PRO A 13 -2.67 5.25 20.59
N VAL A 14 -2.96 4.29 21.48
CA VAL A 14 -4.26 4.11 22.11
C VAL A 14 -4.14 4.34 23.60
N VAL A 15 -5.13 5.03 24.17
CA VAL A 15 -5.28 5.20 25.61
C VAL A 15 -6.59 4.55 26.02
N GLU A 16 -6.51 3.54 26.87
CA GLU A 16 -7.68 2.85 27.43
C GLU A 16 -8.33 3.66 28.55
N HIS A 17 -9.56 3.30 28.91
CA HIS A 17 -10.34 4.04 29.91
C HIS A 17 -9.68 4.10 31.30
N ASN A 18 -8.80 3.14 31.62
CA ASN A 18 -8.02 3.08 32.85
C ASN A 18 -6.73 3.93 32.80
N GLY A 19 -6.44 4.56 31.66
CA GLY A 19 -5.25 5.36 31.40
C GLY A 19 -4.08 4.58 30.79
N ASP A 20 -4.19 3.26 30.58
CA ASP A 20 -3.12 2.48 29.96
C ASP A 20 -2.87 2.95 28.52
N PHE A 21 -1.60 3.11 28.20
CA PHE A 21 -1.12 3.62 26.93
C PHE A 21 -0.46 2.49 26.13
N TYR A 22 -0.93 2.29 24.90
CA TYR A 22 -0.48 1.25 23.97
C TYR A 22 -0.01 1.88 22.66
N SER A 23 0.91 1.20 21.97
CA SER A 23 1.52 1.74 20.75
C SER A 23 0.58 1.87 19.55
N CYS A 24 -0.50 1.08 19.49
CA CYS A 24 -1.44 1.00 18.37
C CYS A 24 -2.72 0.25 18.79
N ASP A 25 -3.85 0.54 18.16
CA ASP A 25 -5.14 -0.16 18.32
C ASP A 25 -5.09 -1.64 17.95
N HIS A 26 -4.24 -2.04 17.02
CA HIS A 26 -4.02 -3.44 16.67
C HIS A 26 -3.19 -4.24 17.69
N PHE A 27 -2.58 -3.55 18.66
CA PHE A 27 -1.62 -4.10 19.62
C PHE A 27 -1.96 -3.65 21.06
N VAL A 28 -3.23 -3.74 21.43
CA VAL A 28 -3.69 -3.51 22.82
C VAL A 28 -3.57 -4.82 23.60
N THR A 29 -2.32 -5.22 23.88
CA THR A 29 -1.98 -6.42 24.66
C THR A 29 -0.94 -6.08 25.74
N PRO A 30 -0.82 -6.89 26.81
CA PRO A 30 0.13 -6.61 27.89
C PRO A 30 1.58 -6.39 27.42
N GLU A 31 2.01 -7.11 26.39
CA GLU A 31 3.37 -7.03 25.83
C GLU A 31 3.65 -5.70 25.10
N HIS A 32 2.60 -4.99 24.71
CA HIS A 32 2.66 -3.74 23.96
C HIS A 32 2.20 -2.53 24.78
N ARG A 33 1.95 -2.73 26.09
CA ARG A 33 1.68 -1.64 27.03
C ARG A 33 2.96 -0.83 27.26
N VAL A 34 2.93 0.45 26.96
CA VAL A 34 4.07 1.37 27.14
C VAL A 34 4.07 2.00 28.53
N GLY A 35 2.89 2.23 29.10
CA GLY A 35 2.75 2.81 30.44
C GLY A 35 1.31 3.22 30.75
N ASN A 36 1.13 4.18 31.66
CA ASN A 36 -0.17 4.77 31.99
C ASN A 36 -0.08 6.30 31.98
N ILE A 37 -0.99 6.97 31.27
CA ILE A 37 -0.99 8.43 31.08
C ILE A 37 -1.28 9.22 32.35
N ARG A 38 -1.86 8.58 33.38
CA ARG A 38 -2.12 9.19 34.68
C ARG A 38 -0.86 9.30 35.53
N GLU A 39 0.16 8.52 35.21
CA GLU A 39 1.41 8.40 35.96
C GLU A 39 2.60 9.00 35.21
N THR A 40 2.60 8.89 33.88
CA THR A 40 3.72 9.32 33.02
C THR A 40 3.26 10.42 32.06
N PRO A 41 3.99 11.55 31.93
CA PRO A 41 3.68 12.58 30.95
C PRO A 41 3.58 12.01 29.53
N LEU A 42 2.58 12.48 28.77
CA LEU A 42 2.32 11.99 27.41
C LEU A 42 3.55 12.04 26.51
N LEU A 43 4.33 13.13 26.59
CA LEU A 43 5.54 13.28 25.78
C LEU A 43 6.55 12.15 26.06
N THR A 44 6.75 11.80 27.33
CA THR A 44 7.64 10.71 27.74
C THR A 44 7.17 9.36 27.22
N LEU A 45 5.85 9.11 27.14
CA LEU A 45 5.29 7.89 26.56
C LEU A 45 5.51 7.82 25.05
N ILE A 46 5.24 8.92 24.33
CA ILE A 46 5.39 9.02 22.88
C ILE A 46 6.86 8.91 22.45
N GLU A 47 7.78 9.53 23.20
CA GLU A 47 9.21 9.53 22.92
C GLU A 47 9.95 8.35 23.57
N SER A 48 9.22 7.41 24.19
CA SER A 48 9.84 6.27 24.86
C SER A 48 10.59 5.38 23.88
N PRO A 49 11.73 4.77 24.30
CA PRO A 49 12.45 3.81 23.46
C PRO A 49 11.57 2.66 22.98
N ALA A 50 10.63 2.18 23.81
CA ALA A 50 9.69 1.13 23.46
C ALA A 50 8.75 1.55 22.32
N GLN A 51 8.19 2.77 22.38
CA GLN A 51 7.32 3.30 21.33
C GLN A 51 8.06 3.45 20.01
N HIS A 52 9.29 3.98 20.04
CA HIS A 52 10.13 4.11 18.85
C HIS A 52 10.51 2.75 18.27
N ALA A 53 10.91 1.78 19.11
CA ALA A 53 11.26 0.43 18.69
C ALA A 53 10.07 -0.27 18.00
N PHE A 54 8.87 -0.17 18.56
CA PHE A 54 7.64 -0.67 17.95
C PHE A 54 7.42 -0.08 16.55
N GLY A 55 7.54 1.24 16.41
CA GLY A 55 7.35 1.93 15.14
C GLY A 55 8.38 1.58 14.08
N GLN A 56 9.65 1.45 14.48
CA GLN A 56 10.77 1.09 13.61
C GLN A 56 10.73 -0.37 13.17
N ALA A 57 10.26 -1.28 14.04
CA ALA A 57 10.14 -2.70 13.74
C ALA A 57 9.34 -2.94 12.45
N LYS A 58 8.32 -2.13 12.13
CA LYS A 58 7.61 -2.21 10.86
C LYS A 58 8.54 -2.22 9.64
N ARG A 59 9.55 -1.35 9.62
CA ARG A 59 10.53 -1.25 8.54
C ARG A 59 11.59 -2.34 8.67
N ASP A 60 12.10 -2.51 9.87
CA ASP A 60 13.34 -3.24 10.13
C ASP A 60 13.13 -4.77 10.14
N THR A 61 11.88 -5.23 10.35
CA THR A 61 11.49 -6.65 10.29
C THR A 61 10.91 -7.08 8.94
N LEU A 62 11.04 -6.25 7.90
CA LEU A 62 10.58 -6.65 6.57
C LEU A 62 11.39 -7.83 6.05
N PRO A 63 10.75 -8.92 5.56
CA PRO A 63 11.47 -10.03 4.96
C PRO A 63 12.17 -9.57 3.68
N ARG A 64 13.21 -10.29 3.27
CA ARG A 64 14.02 -9.96 2.09
C ARG A 64 13.17 -9.84 0.83
N TYR A 65 12.18 -10.73 0.69
CA TYR A 65 11.16 -10.68 -0.36
C TYR A 65 10.50 -9.30 -0.50
N CYS A 66 10.17 -8.65 0.62
CA CYS A 66 9.61 -7.30 0.64
C CYS A 66 10.67 -6.22 0.40
N GLN A 67 11.89 -6.41 0.90
CA GLN A 67 12.98 -5.44 0.76
C GLN A 67 13.40 -5.25 -0.70
N GLU A 68 13.40 -6.33 -1.49
CA GLU A 68 13.73 -6.37 -2.91
C GLU A 68 12.52 -6.09 -3.82
N CYS A 69 11.31 -5.93 -3.25
CA CYS A 69 10.08 -5.81 -4.01
C CYS A 69 9.94 -4.44 -4.70
N GLU A 70 9.60 -4.46 -6.00
CA GLU A 70 9.43 -3.27 -6.83
C GLU A 70 8.40 -2.26 -6.27
N VAL A 71 7.36 -2.73 -5.56
CA VAL A 71 6.29 -1.90 -4.98
C VAL A 71 6.53 -1.51 -3.52
N LYS A 72 7.68 -1.86 -2.92
CA LYS A 72 8.00 -1.60 -1.51
C LYS A 72 7.74 -0.16 -1.10
N VAL A 73 8.16 0.82 -1.92
CA VAL A 73 8.01 2.24 -1.60
C VAL A 73 6.54 2.70 -1.46
N MET A 74 5.59 1.96 -2.07
CA MET A 74 4.16 2.24 -1.97
C MET A 74 3.48 1.45 -0.85
N CYS A 75 3.83 0.17 -0.67
CA CYS A 75 3.15 -0.68 0.31
C CYS A 75 3.84 -0.71 1.69
N ASN A 76 5.18 -0.58 1.73
CA ASN A 76 6.04 -0.74 2.89
C ASN A 76 5.72 -2.00 3.74
N GLY A 77 5.34 -3.09 3.05
CA GLY A 77 4.96 -4.37 3.66
C GLY A 77 3.67 -4.34 4.49
N GLY A 78 2.83 -3.31 4.33
CA GLY A 78 1.54 -3.20 5.02
C GLY A 78 1.66 -3.10 6.55
N CYS A 79 0.53 -3.27 7.24
CA CYS A 79 0.49 -3.31 8.70
C CYS A 79 1.24 -4.56 9.24
N PRO A 80 2.09 -4.43 10.28
CA PRO A 80 2.69 -5.59 10.95
C PRO A 80 1.68 -6.62 11.46
N LYS A 81 0.49 -6.18 11.91
CA LYS A 81 -0.58 -7.06 12.40
C LYS A 81 -1.04 -8.12 11.39
N ASP A 82 -0.89 -7.81 10.09
CA ASP A 82 -1.33 -8.68 9.00
C ASP A 82 -0.17 -9.48 8.37
N ARG A 83 1.03 -9.42 8.95
CA ARG A 83 2.23 -10.14 8.49
C ARG A 83 2.27 -11.59 9.00
N VAL A 84 1.23 -12.34 8.64
CA VAL A 84 0.91 -13.64 9.24
C VAL A 84 1.19 -14.84 8.32
N ILE A 85 1.71 -14.61 7.11
CA ILE A 85 2.07 -15.67 6.16
C ILE A 85 3.57 -15.69 5.86
N GLN A 86 4.03 -16.75 5.23
CA GLN A 86 5.40 -16.90 4.77
C GLN A 86 5.60 -16.31 3.36
N THR A 87 6.81 -15.90 3.05
CA THR A 87 7.25 -15.56 1.69
C THR A 87 7.34 -16.82 0.82
N PRO A 88 7.42 -16.67 -0.53
CA PRO A 88 7.64 -17.81 -1.42
C PRO A 88 8.93 -18.60 -1.13
N ASP A 89 9.95 -17.96 -0.56
CA ASP A 89 11.20 -18.57 -0.11
C ASP A 89 11.18 -19.04 1.36
N GLY A 90 10.04 -18.94 2.04
CA GLY A 90 9.81 -19.52 3.37
C GLY A 90 10.11 -18.60 4.56
N GLU A 91 10.59 -17.36 4.34
CA GLU A 91 10.77 -16.39 5.41
C GLU A 91 9.40 -15.99 6.02
N PRO A 92 9.26 -15.89 7.35
CA PRO A 92 8.03 -15.41 7.96
C PRO A 92 7.85 -13.89 7.77
N GLY A 93 6.67 -13.38 8.10
CA GLY A 93 6.43 -11.93 8.16
C GLY A 93 5.98 -11.30 6.84
N LEU A 94 5.43 -12.10 5.92
CA LEU A 94 4.78 -11.58 4.73
C LEU A 94 3.34 -11.17 5.04
N ASN A 95 2.93 -10.00 4.54
CA ASN A 95 1.56 -9.51 4.67
C ASN A 95 0.58 -10.42 3.91
N PHE A 96 -0.53 -10.81 4.53
CA PHE A 96 -1.55 -11.66 3.91
C PHE A 96 -2.05 -11.12 2.56
N LEU A 97 -2.13 -9.80 2.40
CA LEU A 97 -2.57 -9.14 1.17
C LEU A 97 -1.44 -8.84 0.18
N CYS A 98 -0.22 -9.36 0.38
CA CYS A 98 0.94 -9.02 -0.43
C CYS A 98 0.71 -9.23 -1.93
N ALA A 99 0.10 -10.35 -2.34
CA ALA A 99 -0.18 -10.62 -3.76
C ALA A 99 -1.14 -9.57 -4.36
N GLY A 100 -2.16 -9.17 -3.59
CA GLY A 100 -3.11 -8.12 -3.97
C GLY A 100 -2.43 -6.76 -4.08
N TYR A 101 -1.61 -6.37 -3.08
CA TYR A 101 -0.85 -5.12 -3.12
C TYR A 101 0.10 -5.07 -4.31
N LYS A 102 0.84 -6.15 -4.58
CA LYS A 102 1.74 -6.22 -5.74
C LYS A 102 0.97 -6.00 -7.04
N ARG A 103 -0.14 -6.71 -7.25
CA ARG A 103 -0.98 -6.54 -8.44
C ARG A 103 -1.54 -5.13 -8.57
N PHE A 104 -2.10 -4.59 -7.49
CA PHE A 104 -2.71 -3.26 -7.49
C PHE A 104 -1.69 -2.15 -7.76
N PHE A 105 -0.58 -2.14 -7.00
CA PHE A 105 0.41 -1.08 -7.10
C PHE A 105 1.21 -1.15 -8.40
N THR A 106 1.50 -2.35 -8.92
CA THR A 106 2.13 -2.47 -10.24
C THR A 106 1.21 -1.95 -11.34
N TYR A 107 -0.10 -2.23 -11.26
CA TYR A 107 -1.07 -1.72 -12.22
C TYR A 107 -1.26 -0.19 -12.14
N CYS A 108 -1.41 0.36 -10.93
CA CYS A 108 -1.78 1.77 -10.76
C CYS A 108 -0.58 2.73 -10.85
N ARG A 109 0.66 2.26 -10.60
CA ARG A 109 1.88 3.08 -10.58
C ARG A 109 2.02 4.03 -11.78
N PRO A 110 1.95 3.59 -13.06
CA PRO A 110 2.15 4.50 -14.19
C PRO A 110 1.14 5.66 -14.18
N TYR A 111 -0.11 5.39 -13.84
CA TYR A 111 -1.15 6.41 -13.77
C TYR A 111 -0.93 7.36 -12.60
N MET A 112 -0.50 6.86 -11.44
CA MET A 112 -0.18 7.71 -10.28
C MET A 112 1.04 8.61 -10.54
N VAL A 113 2.03 8.12 -11.29
CA VAL A 113 3.18 8.94 -11.72
C VAL A 113 2.72 10.07 -12.63
N GLN A 114 1.87 9.78 -13.62
CA GLN A 114 1.30 10.79 -14.51
C GLN A 114 0.45 11.80 -13.75
N LEU A 115 -0.42 11.33 -12.86
CA LEU A 115 -1.24 12.18 -12.00
C LEU A 115 -0.38 13.10 -11.12
N GLY A 116 0.70 12.57 -10.55
CA GLY A 116 1.66 13.34 -9.76
C GLY A 116 2.38 14.40 -10.60
N ALA A 117 2.71 14.10 -11.86
CA ALA A 117 3.29 15.08 -12.78
C ALA A 117 2.30 16.22 -13.11
N LEU A 118 1.05 15.89 -13.43
CA LEU A 118 -0.01 16.88 -13.67
C LEU A 118 -0.19 17.79 -12.44
N ARG A 119 -0.28 17.20 -11.24
CA ARG A 119 -0.42 17.96 -10.00
C ARG A 119 0.75 18.93 -9.77
N ARG A 120 2.00 18.49 -9.99
CA ARG A 120 3.18 19.37 -9.86
C ARG A 120 3.19 20.50 -10.88
N ALA A 121 2.61 20.28 -12.06
CA ALA A 121 2.44 21.29 -13.09
C ALA A 121 1.20 22.19 -12.86
N GLY A 122 0.47 22.02 -11.76
CA GLY A 122 -0.77 22.78 -11.50
C GLY A 122 -1.93 22.40 -12.44
N GLN A 123 -1.83 21.28 -13.15
CA GLN A 123 -2.83 20.83 -14.11
C GLN A 123 -3.95 20.03 -13.45
N PRO A 124 -5.19 20.13 -13.97
CA PRO A 124 -6.34 19.43 -13.43
C PRO A 124 -6.23 17.91 -13.64
N PRO A 125 -6.61 17.07 -12.66
CA PRO A 125 -6.52 15.61 -12.76
C PRO A 125 -7.39 15.01 -13.88
N GLN A 126 -8.42 15.73 -14.34
CA GLN A 126 -9.28 15.34 -15.46
C GLN A 126 -8.49 15.16 -16.76
N GLN A 127 -7.36 15.84 -16.92
CA GLN A 127 -6.50 15.71 -18.08
C GLN A 127 -5.95 14.28 -18.23
N LEU A 128 -5.67 13.60 -17.12
CA LEU A 128 -5.28 12.18 -17.16
C LEU A 128 -6.39 11.33 -17.78
N MET A 129 -7.64 11.53 -17.36
CA MET A 129 -8.77 10.78 -17.90
C MET A 129 -8.96 11.02 -19.40
N GLN A 130 -8.75 12.25 -19.86
CA GLN A 130 -8.79 12.58 -21.29
C GLN A 130 -7.67 11.87 -22.06
N MET A 131 -6.44 11.90 -21.56
CA MET A 131 -5.29 11.21 -22.16
C MET A 131 -5.52 9.70 -22.25
N LEU A 132 -6.04 9.07 -21.18
CA LEU A 132 -6.33 7.64 -21.16
C LEU A 132 -7.42 7.24 -22.15
N ARG A 133 -8.51 8.03 -22.24
CA ARG A 133 -9.57 7.81 -23.23
C ARG A 133 -9.03 7.92 -24.67
N ALA A 134 -8.22 8.95 -24.94
CA ALA A 134 -7.62 9.13 -26.25
C ALA A 134 -6.68 7.97 -26.63
N ALA A 135 -5.89 7.48 -25.67
CA ALA A 135 -5.02 6.32 -25.88
C ALA A 135 -5.82 5.03 -26.15
N GLU A 136 -6.91 4.78 -25.42
CA GLU A 136 -7.77 3.62 -25.63
C GLU A 136 -8.42 3.63 -27.03
N VAL A 137 -8.93 4.79 -27.45
CA VAL A 137 -9.47 4.98 -28.81
C VAL A 137 -8.39 4.67 -29.86
N LYS A 138 -7.18 5.19 -29.68
CA LYS A 138 -6.06 4.93 -30.61
C LYS A 138 -5.74 3.44 -30.72
N VAL A 139 -5.70 2.71 -29.62
CA VAL A 139 -5.46 1.25 -29.62
C VAL A 139 -6.59 0.52 -30.35
N ARG A 140 -7.85 0.90 -30.14
CA ARG A 140 -8.99 0.30 -30.85
C ARG A 140 -8.94 0.54 -32.36
N VAL A 141 -8.55 1.75 -32.78
CA VAL A 141 -8.38 2.10 -34.21
C VAL A 141 -7.23 1.31 -34.84
N GLN A 142 -6.17 1.01 -34.09
CA GLN A 142 -5.02 0.27 -34.58
C GLN A 142 -5.20 -1.26 -34.59
N ALA A 143 -6.15 -1.79 -33.82
CA ALA A 143 -6.37 -3.23 -33.72
C ALA A 143 -6.90 -3.81 -35.04
N GLY A 144 -6.15 -4.74 -35.62
CA GLY A 144 -6.54 -5.48 -36.80
C GLY A 144 -7.71 -6.44 -36.51
N ARG A 145 -8.50 -6.73 -37.56
CA ARG A 145 -9.70 -7.58 -37.46
C ARG A 145 -9.46 -8.93 -36.74
N ASN A 146 -8.29 -9.52 -36.90
CA ASN A 146 -7.95 -10.83 -36.32
C ASN A 146 -7.10 -10.75 -35.05
N ASP A 147 -6.69 -9.56 -34.62
CA ASP A 147 -5.85 -9.34 -33.44
C ASP A 147 -6.62 -9.64 -32.14
N PRO A 148 -5.93 -9.89 -31.01
CA PRO A 148 -6.57 -9.95 -29.71
C PRO A 148 -7.37 -8.67 -29.42
N CYS A 149 -8.59 -8.82 -28.89
CA CYS A 149 -9.46 -7.70 -28.65
C CYS A 149 -8.88 -6.76 -27.57
N PRO A 150 -8.77 -5.44 -27.83
CA PRO A 150 -8.23 -4.47 -26.87
C PRO A 150 -8.98 -4.37 -25.54
N CYS A 151 -10.21 -4.89 -25.43
CA CYS A 151 -10.97 -4.89 -24.17
C CYS A 151 -10.49 -5.94 -23.14
N GLY A 152 -9.52 -6.79 -23.50
CA GLY A 152 -8.95 -7.79 -22.60
C GLY A 152 -9.75 -9.10 -22.51
N SER A 153 -10.74 -9.33 -23.37
CA SER A 153 -11.57 -10.54 -23.36
C SER A 153 -10.85 -11.83 -23.81
N GLY A 154 -9.64 -11.72 -24.35
CA GLY A 154 -8.89 -12.85 -24.95
C GLY A 154 -9.44 -13.35 -26.29
N ARG A 155 -10.54 -12.79 -26.80
CA ARG A 155 -11.13 -13.13 -28.11
C ARG A 155 -10.49 -12.31 -29.24
N LYS A 156 -10.59 -12.78 -30.49
CA LYS A 156 -10.25 -11.97 -31.68
C LYS A 156 -11.17 -10.75 -31.76
N TYR A 157 -10.65 -9.59 -32.16
CA TYR A 157 -11.38 -8.32 -32.18
C TYR A 157 -12.71 -8.42 -32.97
N LYS A 158 -12.70 -9.07 -34.15
CA LYS A 158 -13.90 -9.37 -34.96
C LYS A 158 -14.98 -10.23 -34.32
N ARG A 159 -14.69 -10.93 -33.22
CA ARG A 159 -15.63 -11.78 -32.48
C ARG A 159 -15.94 -11.19 -31.10
N CYS A 160 -15.61 -9.93 -30.89
CA CYS A 160 -15.78 -9.21 -29.64
C CYS A 160 -16.27 -7.79 -29.93
N CYS A 161 -15.42 -6.78 -29.76
CA CYS A 161 -15.86 -5.38 -29.85
C CYS A 161 -15.99 -4.80 -31.27
N LEU A 162 -15.64 -5.55 -32.33
CA LEU A 162 -15.84 -5.10 -33.73
C LEU A 162 -17.17 -5.62 -34.33
N SER A 163 -17.74 -6.69 -33.75
CA SER A 163 -19.02 -7.28 -34.16
C SER A 163 -20.16 -6.95 -33.21
N ALA A 164 -19.90 -6.09 -32.21
CA ALA A 164 -20.87 -5.63 -31.22
C ALA A 164 -21.57 -4.37 -31.69
#